data_AF-A0A1Y7VLK8-F1
#
_entry.id   AF-A0A1Y7VLK8-F1
#
_cell.length_a   1.000
_cell.length_b   1.000
_cell.length_c   1.000
_cell.angle_alpha   90.00
_cell.angle_beta   90.00
_cell.angle_gamma   90.00
#
_symmetry.space_group_name_H-M   'P 1'
#
loop_
_entity.id
_entity.type
_entity.pdbx_description
1 polymer ?
#
loop_
_entity_poly.entity_id
_entity_poly.type
_entity_poly.pdbx_seq_one_letter_code
_entity_poly.pdbx_strand_id
1 'polypeptide(L)'
;SFEGTIVWESQDLHGLVSRNLHRVTVNDGGGVLRVLAAGEGALPHEFMEGVEGVAGGFIYTVQEGDALLRSLYSRPQRLADHIQDLQVEDALLQEESSVHDDIVFVDVVDTYRNVPAKLLNFYRWTVESTSFDLLLKTDDDCYIDLEAVFNRIAQKNLDGPNFWWGNFRLNWAVDRTGKWQELEYPSPAYPAFACGSGYVISKDIVDWLAGNSRRLKTYQGEDVSMGIWMAAIGPKRHQVSRSGMLTSGLL
;
A
#
# COMPACT_ATOMS: atom_id res chain seq x y z
N SER A 1 -10.28 -27.07 -0.40
CA SER A 1 -9.05 -27.26 0.41
C SER A 1 -7.90 -27.60 -0.52
N PHE A 2 -6.67 -27.20 -0.19
CA PHE A 2 -5.47 -27.47 -1.00
C PHE A 2 -4.72 -28.66 -0.41
N GLU A 3 -4.37 -29.64 -1.24
CA GLU A 3 -3.51 -30.77 -0.86
C GLU A 3 -2.57 -31.07 -2.04
N GLY A 4 -1.29 -31.29 -1.76
CA GLY A 4 -0.27 -31.53 -2.77
C GLY A 4 0.86 -32.38 -2.22
N THR A 5 1.54 -33.12 -3.08
CA THR A 5 2.67 -33.98 -2.72
C THR A 5 3.93 -33.44 -3.39
N ILE A 6 4.98 -33.21 -2.61
CA ILE A 6 6.31 -32.87 -3.12
C ILE A 6 7.03 -34.20 -3.38
N VAL A 7 7.39 -34.46 -4.64
CA VAL A 7 8.17 -35.62 -5.04
C VAL A 7 9.58 -35.14 -5.40
N TRP A 8 10.59 -35.71 -4.75
CA TRP A 8 11.99 -35.38 -4.99
C TRP A 8 12.68 -36.61 -5.58
N GLU A 9 13.31 -36.46 -6.75
CA GLU A 9 14.24 -37.44 -7.31
C GLU A 9 15.64 -36.84 -7.34
N SER A 10 16.62 -37.61 -6.84
CA SER A 10 18.06 -37.30 -6.90
C SER A 10 18.76 -38.43 -7.65
N GLN A 11 19.78 -38.10 -8.44
CA GLN A 11 20.62 -39.11 -9.10
C GLN A 11 21.58 -39.82 -8.12
N ASP A 12 21.62 -39.40 -6.86
CA ASP A 12 22.48 -39.99 -5.85
C ASP A 12 21.77 -41.19 -5.16
N LEU A 13 22.17 -42.41 -5.55
CA LEU A 13 21.58 -43.70 -5.12
C LEU A 13 21.61 -43.94 -3.60
N HIS A 14 22.34 -43.15 -2.83
CA HIS A 14 22.50 -43.33 -1.38
C HIS A 14 21.52 -42.50 -0.52
N GLY A 15 20.66 -41.67 -1.13
CA GLY A 15 19.80 -40.71 -0.42
C GLY A 15 18.30 -41.03 -0.36
N LEU A 16 17.85 -42.22 -0.79
CA LEU A 16 16.43 -42.58 -0.79
C LEU A 16 15.91 -42.79 0.64
N VAL A 17 15.53 -41.71 1.31
CA VAL A 17 14.68 -41.75 2.49
C VAL A 17 13.29 -41.29 2.08
N SER A 18 12.39 -42.25 1.85
CA SER A 18 10.96 -41.99 1.95
C SER A 18 10.70 -41.53 3.39
N ARG A 19 10.62 -40.23 3.63
CA ARG A 19 10.16 -39.69 4.91
C ARG A 19 8.64 -39.56 4.85
N ASN A 20 7.97 -40.13 5.84
CA ASN A 20 6.57 -39.84 6.09
C ASN A 20 6.45 -38.33 6.46
N LEU A 21 5.81 -37.56 5.58
CA LEU A 21 5.76 -36.09 5.60
C LEU A 21 4.77 -35.48 6.62
N HIS A 22 4.20 -36.26 7.55
CA HIS A 22 3.33 -35.70 8.60
C HIS A 22 4.04 -34.71 9.55
N ARG A 23 5.38 -34.58 9.48
CA ARG A 23 6.14 -33.48 10.09
C ARG A 23 7.13 -32.89 9.08
N VAL A 24 6.66 -31.93 8.29
CA VAL A 24 7.54 -30.99 7.59
C VAL A 24 7.82 -29.82 8.53
N THR A 25 9.07 -29.65 8.95
CA THR A 25 9.53 -28.38 9.52
C THR A 25 9.73 -27.40 8.37
N VAL A 26 8.76 -26.51 8.19
CA VAL A 26 8.86 -25.38 7.26
C VAL A 26 9.84 -24.39 7.86
N ASN A 27 10.92 -24.09 7.15
CA ASN A 27 11.78 -22.96 7.46
C ASN A 27 11.10 -21.70 6.88
N ASP A 28 10.66 -20.80 7.74
CA ASP A 28 9.78 -19.66 7.46
C ASP A 28 10.52 -18.41 6.97
N GLY A 29 11.73 -18.57 6.42
CA GLY A 29 12.58 -17.51 5.88
C GLY A 29 12.03 -16.74 4.65
N GLY A 30 10.72 -16.70 4.44
CA GLY A 30 10.06 -15.80 3.50
C GLY A 30 10.42 -16.04 2.03
N GLY A 31 9.92 -17.13 1.45
CA GLY A 31 9.98 -17.38 -0.01
C GLY A 31 8.61 -17.21 -0.66
N VAL A 32 8.55 -16.52 -1.81
CA VAL A 32 7.35 -16.47 -2.67
C VAL A 32 7.50 -17.54 -3.76
N LEU A 33 6.60 -18.51 -3.79
CA LEU A 33 6.50 -19.48 -4.89
C LEU A 33 5.76 -18.83 -6.07
N ARG A 34 6.47 -18.50 -7.16
CA ARG A 34 5.88 -17.96 -8.39
C ARG A 34 5.83 -19.06 -9.45
N VAL A 35 4.63 -19.46 -9.85
CA VAL A 35 4.41 -20.39 -10.96
C VAL A 35 4.20 -19.58 -12.24
N LEU A 36 5.05 -19.82 -13.25
CA LEU A 36 4.93 -19.22 -14.59
C LEU A 36 4.72 -20.35 -15.60
N ALA A 37 3.86 -20.12 -16.58
CA ALA A 37 3.78 -21.00 -17.75
C ALA A 37 4.98 -20.71 -18.64
N ALA A 38 5.97 -21.60 -18.65
CA ALA A 38 7.08 -21.53 -19.59
C ALA A 38 6.67 -22.21 -20.90
N GLY A 39 6.74 -21.48 -22.01
CA GLY A 39 6.76 -22.10 -23.34
C GLY A 39 8.10 -22.83 -23.56
N GLU A 40 8.12 -23.86 -24.41
CA GLU A 40 9.37 -24.53 -24.79
C GLU A 40 10.42 -23.50 -25.24
N GLY A 41 11.59 -23.52 -24.61
CA GLY A 41 12.72 -22.62 -24.93
C GLY A 41 12.76 -21.28 -24.19
N ALA A 42 11.86 -21.02 -23.22
CA ALA A 42 11.78 -19.72 -22.55
C ALA A 42 12.82 -19.45 -21.43
N LEU A 43 13.67 -20.42 -21.08
CA LEU A 43 14.70 -20.24 -20.05
C LEU A 43 16.03 -19.81 -20.68
N PRO A 44 16.59 -18.63 -20.34
CA PRO A 44 17.88 -18.18 -20.88
C PRO A 44 19.02 -19.14 -20.50
N HIS A 45 19.78 -19.59 -21.50
CA HIS A 45 20.91 -20.52 -21.33
C HIS A 45 22.00 -20.03 -20.35
N GLU A 46 22.10 -18.73 -20.08
CA GLU A 46 23.11 -18.13 -19.19
C GLU A 46 22.94 -18.49 -17.70
N PHE A 47 21.79 -19.01 -17.27
CA PHE A 47 21.57 -19.41 -15.87
C PHE A 47 22.13 -20.81 -15.51
N MET A 48 22.76 -21.51 -16.47
CA MET A 48 23.06 -22.95 -16.33
C MET A 48 24.57 -23.30 -16.29
N GLU A 49 25.48 -22.34 -16.48
CA GLU A 49 26.93 -22.62 -16.37
C GLU A 49 27.42 -22.47 -14.93
N GLY A 50 27.76 -23.61 -14.30
CA GLY A 50 28.49 -23.66 -13.01
C GLY A 50 27.63 -23.74 -11.74
N VAL A 51 26.30 -23.83 -11.86
CA VAL A 51 25.39 -24.06 -10.73
C VAL A 51 24.82 -25.47 -10.84
N GLU A 52 25.02 -26.32 -9.83
CA GLU A 52 24.26 -27.58 -9.71
C GLU A 52 22.77 -27.24 -9.56
N GLY A 53 22.04 -27.30 -10.67
CA GLY A 53 20.59 -27.09 -10.68
C GLY A 53 19.86 -28.30 -10.12
N VAL A 54 19.07 -28.09 -9.07
CA VAL A 54 18.11 -29.09 -8.58
C VAL A 54 16.83 -28.96 -9.41
N ALA A 55 16.50 -29.98 -10.20
CA ALA A 55 15.22 -30.08 -10.87
C ALA A 55 14.22 -30.82 -9.96
N GLY A 56 13.19 -30.12 -9.50
CA GLY A 56 12.10 -30.71 -8.72
C GLY A 56 10.76 -30.58 -9.45
N GLY A 57 9.98 -31.66 -9.49
CA GLY A 57 8.60 -31.63 -9.95
C GLY A 57 7.63 -31.56 -8.76
N PHE A 58 6.54 -30.81 -8.90
CA PHE A 58 5.42 -30.89 -7.96
C PHE A 58 4.16 -31.32 -8.69
N ILE A 59 3.39 -32.22 -8.07
CA ILE A 59 2.10 -32.68 -8.56
C ILE A 59 1.05 -32.14 -7.59
N TYR A 60 0.08 -31.40 -8.12
CA TYR A 60 -1.07 -30.93 -7.36
C TYR A 60 -2.36 -31.49 -7.98
N THR A 61 -3.37 -31.70 -7.14
CA THR A 61 -4.70 -32.15 -7.58
C THR A 61 -5.74 -31.13 -7.13
N VAL A 62 -6.49 -30.57 -8.09
CA VAL A 62 -7.60 -29.67 -7.78
C VAL A 62 -8.85 -30.52 -7.54
N GLN A 63 -9.24 -30.68 -6.28
CA GLN A 63 -10.38 -31.53 -5.89
C GLN A 63 -11.74 -31.00 -6.40
N GLU A 64 -11.85 -29.72 -6.72
CA GLU A 64 -13.07 -29.08 -7.25
C GLU A 64 -12.87 -28.50 -8.67
N GLY A 65 -12.33 -29.31 -9.57
CA GLY A 65 -12.03 -28.90 -10.95
C GLY A 65 -13.22 -28.28 -11.67
N ASP A 66 -14.43 -28.83 -11.52
CA ASP A 66 -15.64 -28.29 -12.14
C ASP A 66 -16.02 -26.91 -11.60
N ALA A 67 -15.81 -26.65 -10.30
CA ALA A 67 -16.05 -25.34 -9.71
C ALA A 67 -15.05 -24.30 -10.21
N LEU A 68 -13.78 -24.68 -10.34
CA LEU A 68 -12.74 -23.85 -10.94
C LEU A 68 -13.07 -23.55 -12.41
N LEU A 69 -13.43 -24.55 -13.21
CA LEU A 69 -13.83 -24.37 -14.61
C LEU A 69 -15.04 -23.45 -14.72
N ARG A 70 -16.09 -23.64 -13.90
CA ARG A 70 -17.24 -22.71 -13.86
C ARG A 70 -16.82 -21.29 -13.52
N SER A 71 -15.93 -21.09 -12.55
CA SER A 71 -15.39 -19.77 -12.17
C SER A 71 -14.60 -19.12 -13.31
N LEU A 72 -13.80 -19.90 -14.05
CA LEU A 72 -13.03 -19.44 -15.20
C LEU A 72 -13.94 -19.08 -16.38
N TYR A 73 -14.94 -19.91 -16.70
CA TYR A 73 -15.88 -19.66 -17.79
C TYR A 73 -16.79 -18.46 -17.54
N SER A 74 -17.11 -18.17 -16.28
CA SER A 74 -17.90 -16.99 -15.91
C SER A 74 -17.06 -15.71 -15.77
N ARG A 75 -15.73 -15.77 -15.89
CA ARG A 75 -14.86 -14.61 -15.74
C ARG A 75 -15.16 -13.47 -16.74
N PRO A 76 -15.41 -13.72 -18.04
CA PRO A 76 -15.76 -12.64 -18.97
C PRO A 76 -17.06 -11.93 -18.57
N GLN A 77 -18.07 -12.68 -18.15
CA GLN A 77 -19.34 -12.11 -17.70
C GLN A 77 -19.16 -11.28 -16.43
N ARG A 78 -18.48 -11.81 -15.39
CA ARG A 78 -18.20 -11.05 -14.16
C ARG A 78 -17.41 -9.76 -14.42
N LEU A 79 -16.50 -9.78 -15.39
CA LEU A 79 -15.77 -8.58 -15.77
C LEU A 79 -16.70 -7.55 -16.44
N ALA A 80 -17.60 -8.00 -17.32
CA ALA A 80 -18.59 -7.14 -17.95
C ALA A 80 -19.55 -6.55 -16.91
N ASP A 81 -20.06 -7.36 -15.99
CA ASP A 81 -20.95 -6.94 -14.90
C ASP A 81 -20.23 -5.91 -14.01
N HIS A 82 -18.98 -6.19 -13.62
CA HIS A 82 -18.19 -5.25 -12.81
C HIS A 82 -17.93 -3.91 -13.51
N ILE A 83 -17.62 -3.92 -14.82
CA ILE A 83 -17.46 -2.68 -15.59
C ILE A 83 -18.77 -1.89 -15.63
N GLN A 84 -19.91 -2.57 -15.77
CA GLN A 84 -21.21 -1.94 -15.74
C GLN A 84 -21.52 -1.34 -14.37
N ASP A 85 -21.23 -2.06 -13.29
CA ASP A 85 -21.40 -1.57 -11.91
C ASP A 85 -20.56 -0.30 -11.68
N LEU A 86 -19.30 -0.29 -12.13
CA LEU A 86 -18.44 0.90 -12.04
C LEU A 86 -19.00 2.09 -12.82
N GLN A 87 -19.62 1.88 -13.98
CA GLN A 87 -20.27 2.96 -14.74
C GLN A 87 -21.49 3.53 -14.03
N VAL A 88 -22.25 2.68 -13.34
CA VAL A 88 -23.39 3.12 -12.51
C VAL A 88 -22.89 3.90 -11.30
N GLU A 89 -21.84 3.41 -10.63
CA GLU A 89 -21.21 4.08 -9.50
C GLU A 89 -20.65 5.46 -9.89
N ASP A 90 -19.94 5.56 -11.02
CA ASP A 90 -19.45 6.83 -11.56
C ASP A 90 -20.59 7.82 -11.79
N ALA A 91 -21.72 7.38 -12.36
CA ALA A 91 -22.87 8.24 -12.59
C ALA A 91 -23.50 8.74 -11.27
N LEU A 92 -23.59 7.89 -10.26
CA LEU A 92 -24.10 8.25 -8.93
C LEU A 92 -23.17 9.24 -8.22
N LEU A 93 -21.85 9.06 -8.32
CA LEU A 93 -20.86 9.99 -7.78
C LEU A 93 -20.93 11.36 -8.46
N GLN A 94 -21.18 11.42 -9.77
CA GLN A 94 -21.39 12.69 -10.47
C GLN A 94 -22.68 13.40 -10.00
N GLU A 95 -23.76 12.65 -9.78
CA GLU A 95 -25.00 13.19 -9.23
C GLU A 95 -24.79 13.74 -7.81
N GLU A 96 -24.18 12.96 -6.92
CA GLU A 96 -23.82 13.36 -5.55
C GLU A 96 -22.97 14.64 -5.55
N SER A 97 -21.90 14.66 -6.36
CA SER A 97 -21.01 15.81 -6.51
C SER A 97 -21.77 17.06 -6.95
N SER A 98 -22.74 16.92 -7.86
CA SER A 98 -23.57 18.05 -8.33
C SER A 98 -24.52 18.60 -7.26
N VAL A 99 -24.88 17.78 -6.26
CA VAL A 99 -25.80 18.16 -5.18
C VAL A 99 -25.04 18.80 -4.02
N HIS A 100 -23.87 18.27 -3.68
CA HIS A 100 -23.17 18.62 -2.43
C HIS A 100 -21.94 19.51 -2.63
N ASP A 101 -21.31 19.51 -3.82
CA ASP A 101 -20.11 20.30 -4.15
C ASP A 101 -18.93 20.09 -3.17
N ASP A 102 -18.81 18.87 -2.63
CA ASP A 102 -17.80 18.48 -1.64
C ASP A 102 -16.90 17.30 -2.10
N ILE A 103 -17.07 16.86 -3.35
CA ILE A 103 -16.27 15.79 -3.97
C ILE A 103 -15.25 16.38 -4.95
N VAL A 104 -13.99 15.96 -4.80
CA VAL A 104 -12.91 16.30 -5.73
C VAL A 104 -12.44 15.05 -6.45
N PHE A 105 -12.65 15.01 -7.77
CA PHE A 105 -12.11 13.97 -8.63
C PHE A 105 -10.67 14.31 -9.03
N VAL A 106 -9.76 13.36 -8.80
CA VAL A 106 -8.35 13.47 -9.20
C VAL A 106 -7.98 12.34 -10.15
N ASP A 107 -7.14 12.64 -11.14
CA ASP A 107 -6.72 11.69 -12.18
C ASP A 107 -5.70 10.67 -11.62
N VAL A 108 -6.21 9.60 -11.03
CA VAL A 108 -5.42 8.48 -10.48
C VAL A 108 -6.26 7.20 -10.46
N VAL A 109 -5.61 6.06 -10.76
CA VAL A 109 -6.24 4.75 -10.55
C VAL A 109 -6.23 4.46 -9.05
N ASP A 110 -7.41 4.48 -8.43
CA ASP A 110 -7.53 4.34 -6.97
C ASP A 110 -7.21 2.91 -6.52
N THR A 111 -6.01 2.75 -5.98
CA THR A 111 -5.53 1.51 -5.40
C THR A 111 -4.70 1.87 -4.19
N TYR A 112 -4.58 0.93 -3.25
CA TYR A 112 -3.78 1.14 -2.05
C TYR A 112 -2.33 1.61 -2.33
N ARG A 113 -1.73 1.13 -3.43
CA ARG A 113 -0.38 1.53 -3.85
C ARG A 113 -0.31 2.94 -4.42
N ASN A 114 -1.41 3.44 -4.98
CA ASN A 114 -1.48 4.74 -5.64
C ASN A 114 -2.03 5.85 -4.73
N VAL A 115 -2.42 5.56 -3.49
CA VAL A 115 -2.85 6.59 -2.51
C VAL A 115 -1.84 7.74 -2.37
N PRO A 116 -0.51 7.54 -2.36
CA PRO A 116 0.43 8.67 -2.35
C PRO A 116 0.31 9.57 -3.59
N ALA A 117 0.03 9.01 -4.77
CA ALA A 117 -0.19 9.78 -5.99
C ALA A 117 -1.52 10.54 -5.93
N LYS A 118 -2.58 9.90 -5.39
CA LYS A 118 -3.86 10.54 -5.09
C LYS A 118 -3.67 11.76 -4.19
N LEU A 119 -2.86 11.64 -3.14
CA LEU A 119 -2.54 12.72 -2.22
C LEU A 119 -1.80 13.89 -2.91
N LEU A 120 -0.78 13.61 -3.74
CA LEU A 120 -0.07 14.65 -4.47
C LEU A 120 -0.97 15.41 -5.45
N ASN A 121 -1.89 14.69 -6.13
CA ASN A 121 -2.89 15.33 -6.99
C ASN A 121 -3.87 16.18 -6.17
N PHE A 122 -4.30 15.70 -5.00
CA PHE A 122 -5.12 16.47 -4.08
C PHE A 122 -4.43 17.77 -3.67
N TYR A 123 -3.17 17.75 -3.22
CA TYR A 123 -2.45 18.97 -2.85
C TYR A 123 -2.33 19.98 -3.99
N ARG A 124 -2.09 19.52 -5.22
CA ARG A 124 -2.09 20.41 -6.39
C ARG A 124 -3.44 21.11 -6.55
N TRP A 125 -4.52 20.33 -6.53
CA TRP A 125 -5.87 20.86 -6.62
C TRP A 125 -6.17 21.86 -5.49
N THR A 126 -5.82 21.52 -4.25
CA THR A 126 -6.05 22.39 -3.07
C THR A 126 -5.34 23.73 -3.23
N VAL A 127 -4.08 23.74 -3.65
CA VAL A 127 -3.31 24.98 -3.85
C VAL A 127 -3.87 25.82 -5.01
N GLU A 128 -4.33 25.18 -6.08
CA GLU A 128 -4.85 25.85 -7.27
C GLU A 128 -6.27 26.40 -7.07
N SER A 129 -7.08 25.76 -6.22
CA SER A 129 -8.53 26.00 -6.16
C SER A 129 -9.04 26.56 -4.82
N THR A 130 -8.21 26.61 -3.78
CA THR A 130 -8.67 26.98 -2.42
C THR A 130 -7.74 27.96 -1.71
N SER A 131 -8.28 28.64 -0.68
CA SER A 131 -7.52 29.46 0.26
C SER A 131 -7.65 28.89 1.66
N PHE A 132 -6.52 28.63 2.32
CA PHE A 132 -6.45 27.98 3.63
C PHE A 132 -5.13 28.34 4.32
N ASP A 133 -5.11 28.34 5.65
CA ASP A 133 -3.89 28.50 6.45
C ASP A 133 -3.30 27.13 6.84
N LEU A 134 -4.19 26.18 7.14
CA LEU A 134 -3.87 24.83 7.60
C LEU A 134 -4.66 23.79 6.83
N LEU A 135 -4.06 22.63 6.61
CA LEU A 135 -4.71 21.47 6.01
C LEU A 135 -4.71 20.31 7.01
N LEU A 136 -5.91 19.82 7.33
CA LEU A 136 -6.11 18.58 8.08
C LEU A 136 -6.46 17.46 7.11
N LYS A 137 -5.68 16.39 7.11
CA LYS A 137 -5.99 15.14 6.40
C LYS A 137 -6.42 14.07 7.40
N THR A 138 -7.41 13.27 7.03
CA THR A 138 -7.85 12.06 7.75
C THR A 138 -8.29 11.00 6.74
N ASP A 139 -8.42 9.76 7.21
CA ASP A 139 -9.09 8.69 6.48
C ASP A 139 -10.61 8.67 6.80
N ASP A 140 -11.40 8.01 5.97
CA ASP A 140 -12.85 7.87 6.07
C ASP A 140 -13.30 6.91 7.18
N ASP A 141 -12.38 6.10 7.71
CA ASP A 141 -12.56 5.20 8.85
C ASP A 141 -12.11 5.82 10.20
N CYS A 142 -11.84 7.13 10.22
CA CYS A 142 -11.31 7.84 11.38
C CYS A 142 -12.30 8.86 11.95
N TYR A 143 -12.27 9.03 13.28
CA TYR A 143 -13.02 10.08 13.98
C TYR A 143 -12.11 11.26 14.33
N ILE A 144 -12.56 12.48 14.04
CA ILE A 144 -11.88 13.72 14.40
C ILE A 144 -12.71 14.48 15.46
N ASP A 145 -12.07 14.81 16.58
CA ASP A 145 -12.57 15.81 17.52
C ASP A 145 -12.10 17.21 17.07
N LEU A 146 -12.95 17.90 16.30
CA LEU A 146 -12.64 19.21 15.75
C LEU A 146 -12.43 20.28 16.83
N GLU A 147 -13.18 20.22 17.94
CA GLU A 147 -13.05 21.18 19.03
C GLU A 147 -11.68 21.03 19.71
N ALA A 148 -11.24 19.80 19.96
CA ALA A 148 -9.90 19.53 20.47
C ALA A 148 -8.80 19.98 19.48
N VAL A 149 -9.02 19.80 18.17
CA VAL A 149 -8.09 20.28 17.14
C VAL A 149 -7.93 21.79 17.20
N PHE A 150 -9.03 22.55 17.16
CA PHE A 150 -9.00 24.02 17.20
C PHE A 150 -8.40 24.55 18.49
N ASN A 151 -8.82 24.02 19.64
CA ASN A 151 -8.29 24.41 20.94
C ASN A 151 -6.78 24.21 21.00
N ARG A 152 -6.27 23.11 20.42
CA ARG A 152 -4.85 22.80 20.44
C ARG A 152 -4.04 23.65 19.47
N ILE A 153 -4.57 23.96 18.28
CA ILE A 153 -3.97 24.91 17.35
C ILE A 153 -3.80 26.27 18.03
N ALA A 154 -4.85 26.77 18.68
CA ALA A 154 -4.83 28.03 19.41
C ALA A 154 -3.86 28.02 20.61
N GLN A 155 -3.88 26.96 21.43
CA GLN A 155 -3.01 26.87 22.62
C GLN A 155 -1.52 26.76 22.29
N LYS A 156 -1.18 26.15 21.16
CA LYS A 156 0.21 25.88 20.76
C LYS A 156 0.75 26.91 19.77
N ASN A 157 -0.05 27.92 19.41
CA ASN A 157 0.23 28.87 18.33
C ASN A 157 0.74 28.12 17.08
N LEU A 158 -0.04 27.15 16.63
CA LEU A 158 0.24 26.36 15.42
C LEU A 158 -0.34 27.06 14.18
N ASP A 159 0.01 28.32 14.03
CA ASP A 159 -0.34 29.22 12.93
C ASP A 159 0.89 29.70 12.15
N GLY A 160 2.09 29.31 12.61
CA GLY A 160 3.36 29.59 11.93
C GLY A 160 3.66 28.64 10.76
N PRO A 161 4.64 28.98 9.92
CA PRO A 161 5.06 28.12 8.82
C PRO A 161 5.82 26.88 9.29
N ASN A 162 5.98 25.93 8.39
CA ASN A 162 6.83 24.74 8.51
C ASN A 162 6.54 23.86 9.74
N PHE A 163 5.26 23.58 10.02
CA PHE A 163 4.90 22.61 11.06
C PHE A 163 4.09 21.44 10.53
N TRP A 164 4.31 20.30 11.16
CA TRP A 164 3.60 19.06 10.89
C TRP A 164 3.16 18.43 12.21
N TRP A 165 1.84 18.35 12.43
CA TRP A 165 1.24 17.85 13.65
C TRP A 165 0.53 16.53 13.38
N GLY A 166 0.92 15.47 14.10
CA GLY A 166 0.33 14.14 13.93
C GLY A 166 0.88 13.13 14.95
N ASN A 167 0.52 11.86 14.77
CA ASN A 167 1.03 10.78 15.60
C ASN A 167 2.27 10.14 14.94
N PHE A 168 3.47 10.53 15.32
CA PHE A 168 4.68 10.11 14.61
C PHE A 168 5.20 8.74 15.02
N ARG A 169 5.49 7.90 14.03
CA ARG A 169 6.37 6.73 14.16
C ARG A 169 7.80 7.13 13.80
N LEU A 170 8.76 6.59 14.54
CA LEU A 170 10.19 6.87 14.36
C LEU A 170 10.92 5.54 14.12
N ASN A 171 11.92 5.55 13.23
CA ASN A 171 12.79 4.41 12.96
C ASN A 171 12.01 3.11 12.64
N TRP A 172 10.89 3.24 11.92
CA TRP A 172 10.08 2.09 11.54
C TRP A 172 10.82 1.28 10.47
N ALA A 173 10.96 -0.03 10.69
CA ALA A 173 11.65 -0.90 9.75
C ALA A 173 10.87 -1.01 8.44
N VAL A 174 11.59 -1.08 7.33
CA VAL A 174 11.02 -1.20 5.99
C VAL A 174 10.64 -2.66 5.76
N ASP A 175 9.35 -2.91 5.59
CA ASP A 175 8.86 -4.24 5.27
C ASP A 175 9.38 -4.67 3.89
N ARG A 176 10.13 -5.76 3.85
CA ARG A 176 10.64 -6.34 2.59
C ARG A 176 9.78 -7.48 2.07
N THR A 177 8.68 -7.80 2.75
CA THR A 177 7.73 -8.88 2.40
C THR A 177 6.31 -8.52 2.86
N GLY A 178 5.30 -9.19 2.31
CA GLY A 178 3.91 -9.03 2.72
C GLY A 178 3.20 -7.82 2.10
N LYS A 179 2.02 -7.48 2.63
CA LYS A 179 1.15 -6.41 2.12
C LYS A 179 1.86 -5.04 2.03
N TRP A 180 2.77 -4.79 2.97
CA TRP A 180 3.48 -3.51 3.13
C TRP A 180 4.85 -3.49 2.47
N GLN A 181 5.16 -4.50 1.63
CA GLN A 181 6.46 -4.65 1.01
C GLN A 181 6.86 -3.41 0.19
N GLU A 182 8.02 -2.87 0.53
CA GLU A 182 8.68 -1.80 -0.19
C GLU A 182 10.09 -2.26 -0.60
N LEU A 183 10.34 -2.37 -1.90
CA LEU A 183 11.59 -2.90 -2.47
C LEU A 183 12.51 -1.79 -2.99
N GLU A 184 11.96 -0.61 -3.27
CA GLU A 184 12.68 0.47 -3.92
C GLU A 184 13.24 1.48 -2.92
N TYR A 185 12.74 1.51 -1.68
CA TYR A 185 13.31 2.38 -0.65
C TYR A 185 14.65 1.81 -0.14
N PRO A 186 15.77 2.56 -0.23
CA PRO A 186 17.11 2.00 -0.05
C PRO A 186 17.52 1.83 1.43
N SER A 187 16.93 2.59 2.34
CA SER A 187 17.25 2.51 3.77
C SER A 187 16.54 1.33 4.43
N PRO A 188 17.09 0.73 5.50
CA PRO A 188 16.39 -0.30 6.28
C PRO A 188 15.26 0.25 7.16
N ALA A 189 15.22 1.57 7.40
CA ALA A 189 14.21 2.22 8.22
C ALA A 189 13.74 3.54 7.59
N TYR A 190 12.45 3.82 7.74
CA TYR A 190 11.85 5.06 7.24
C TYR A 190 12.19 6.27 8.13
N PRO A 191 12.20 7.49 7.57
CA PRO A 191 12.18 8.72 8.35
C PRO A 191 10.91 8.80 9.21
N ALA A 192 10.82 9.82 10.04
CA ALA A 192 9.62 10.03 10.82
C ALA A 192 8.40 10.30 9.92
N PHE A 193 7.30 9.60 10.17
CA PHE A 193 6.03 9.80 9.49
C PHE A 193 4.86 9.82 10.47
N ALA A 194 3.83 10.62 10.18
CA ALA A 194 2.58 10.59 10.92
C ALA A 194 1.79 9.33 10.53
N CYS A 195 1.32 8.57 11.52
CA CYS A 195 0.58 7.32 11.34
C CYS A 195 -0.91 7.60 11.09
N GLY A 196 -1.48 6.84 10.14
CA GLY A 196 -2.71 7.03 9.35
C GLY A 196 -4.00 7.54 9.96
N SER A 197 -4.09 7.81 11.26
CA SER A 197 -5.29 8.45 11.82
C SER A 197 -5.49 9.89 11.35
N GLY A 198 -4.50 10.51 10.69
CA GLY A 198 -4.55 11.88 10.18
C GLY A 198 -3.43 12.79 10.70
N TYR A 199 -3.30 13.96 10.08
CA TYR A 199 -2.32 14.98 10.44
C TYR A 199 -2.73 16.39 9.98
N VAL A 200 -2.18 17.41 10.63
CA VAL A 200 -2.29 18.82 10.23
C VAL A 200 -0.94 19.30 9.70
N ILE A 201 -0.95 20.01 8.58
CA ILE A 201 0.23 20.65 7.99
C ILE A 201 -0.05 22.11 7.64
N SER A 202 0.98 22.94 7.73
CA SER A 202 0.91 24.35 7.34
C SER A 202 0.87 24.53 5.82
N LYS A 203 0.29 25.65 5.37
CA LYS A 203 0.16 25.98 3.95
C LYS A 203 1.47 25.87 3.16
N ASP A 204 2.57 26.39 3.69
CA ASP A 204 3.87 26.40 3.01
C ASP A 204 4.41 25.00 2.69
N ILE A 205 4.07 24.01 3.53
CA ILE A 205 4.38 22.59 3.26
C ILE A 205 3.51 22.08 2.11
N VAL A 206 2.20 22.37 2.12
CA VAL A 206 1.29 21.96 1.04
C VAL A 206 1.72 22.57 -0.28
N ASP A 207 2.08 23.86 -0.30
CA ASP A 207 2.58 24.56 -1.47
C ASP A 207 3.86 23.90 -2.01
N TRP A 208 4.79 23.53 -1.12
CA TRP A 208 6.02 22.82 -1.51
C TRP A 208 5.73 21.44 -2.11
N LEU A 209 4.83 20.66 -1.48
CA LEU A 209 4.45 19.32 -1.96
C LEU A 209 3.75 19.40 -3.32
N ALA A 210 2.80 20.32 -3.48
CA ALA A 210 2.12 20.58 -4.74
C ALA A 210 3.10 20.98 -5.85
N GLY A 211 4.00 21.93 -5.56
CA GLY A 211 5.02 22.41 -6.49
C GLY A 211 6.06 21.35 -6.90
N ASN A 212 6.28 20.33 -6.07
CA ASN A 212 7.22 19.24 -6.33
C ASN A 212 6.56 17.90 -6.68
N SER A 213 5.23 17.85 -6.74
CA SER A 213 4.42 16.63 -6.99
C SER A 213 4.94 15.73 -8.11
N ARG A 214 5.40 16.29 -9.24
CA ARG A 214 5.93 15.50 -10.38
C ARG A 214 7.34 14.94 -10.17
N ARG A 215 8.07 15.44 -9.17
CA ARG A 215 9.46 15.06 -8.84
C ARG A 215 9.53 14.12 -7.64
N LEU A 216 8.51 14.14 -6.80
CA LEU A 216 8.41 13.31 -5.61
C LEU A 216 8.08 11.87 -6.01
N LYS A 217 8.99 10.95 -5.67
CA LYS A 217 8.77 9.52 -5.85
C LYS A 217 7.76 9.02 -4.82
N THR A 218 6.77 8.26 -5.27
CA THR A 218 5.79 7.57 -4.41
C THR A 218 6.34 6.22 -3.95
N TYR A 219 5.96 5.81 -2.75
CA TYR A 219 6.34 4.53 -2.12
C TYR A 219 5.10 3.79 -1.63
N GLN A 220 5.26 2.54 -1.22
CA GLN A 220 4.18 1.76 -0.63
C GLN A 220 3.69 2.40 0.67
N GLY A 221 2.50 3.02 0.63
CA GLY A 221 1.85 3.70 1.76
C GLY A 221 1.98 5.23 1.71
N GLU A 222 0.86 5.91 1.93
CA GLU A 222 0.77 7.38 1.93
C GLU A 222 1.57 8.00 3.09
N ASP A 223 1.31 7.57 4.32
CA ASP A 223 2.04 8.02 5.51
C ASP A 223 3.57 7.97 5.33
N VAL A 224 4.06 6.83 4.83
CA VAL A 224 5.49 6.58 4.61
C VAL A 224 6.03 7.49 3.51
N SER A 225 5.31 7.61 2.40
CA SER A 225 5.67 8.52 1.32
C SER A 225 5.76 9.96 1.82
N MET A 226 4.78 10.39 2.62
CA MET A 226 4.77 11.69 3.28
C MET A 226 6.00 11.88 4.17
N GLY A 227 6.36 10.89 5.02
CA GLY A 227 7.57 10.95 5.84
C GLY A 227 8.85 11.12 5.03
N ILE A 228 8.95 10.45 3.88
CA ILE A 228 10.11 10.55 2.99
C ILE A 228 10.18 11.95 2.34
N TRP A 229 9.06 12.48 1.85
CA TRP A 229 9.04 13.82 1.27
C TRP A 229 9.34 14.91 2.30
N MET A 230 8.78 14.76 3.50
CA MET A 230 9.00 15.67 4.63
C MET A 230 10.43 15.66 5.14
N ALA A 231 11.21 14.60 4.88
CA ALA A 231 12.63 14.58 5.20
C ALA A 231 13.43 15.64 4.40
N ALA A 232 12.96 16.03 3.21
CA ALA A 232 13.56 17.11 2.42
C ALA A 232 13.19 18.52 2.95
N ILE A 233 12.01 18.66 3.55
CA ILE A 233 11.50 19.93 4.09
C ILE A 233 12.05 20.18 5.50
N GLY A 234 12.12 19.12 6.33
CA GLY A 234 12.54 19.21 7.73
C GLY A 234 11.59 20.00 8.63
N PRO A 235 10.27 19.69 8.67
CA PRO A 235 9.31 20.48 9.43
C PRO A 235 9.45 20.30 10.94
N LYS A 236 8.96 21.30 11.68
CA LYS A 236 8.80 21.20 13.12
C LYS A 236 7.65 20.24 13.42
N ARG A 237 8.02 19.05 13.92
CA ARG A 237 7.06 17.99 14.26
C ARG A 237 6.44 18.24 15.63
N HIS A 238 5.11 18.17 15.67
CA HIS A 238 4.33 18.20 16.92
C HIS A 238 3.70 16.83 17.13
N GLN A 239 3.99 16.17 18.26
CA GLN A 239 3.44 14.85 18.56
C GLN A 239 2.04 14.96 19.18
N VAL A 240 1.08 14.18 18.69
CA VAL A 240 -0.21 13.98 19.35
C VAL A 240 0.01 13.21 20.65
N SER A 241 -0.45 13.76 21.78
CA SER A 241 -0.52 13.04 23.06
C SER A 241 -1.69 12.06 23.03
N ARG A 242 -1.55 10.91 23.72
CA ARG A 242 -2.51 9.76 23.76
C ARG A 242 -3.99 10.10 24.08
N SER A 243 -4.34 11.36 24.32
CA SER A 243 -5.64 11.80 24.81
C SER A 243 -6.31 12.92 23.99
N GLY A 244 -5.88 13.27 22.77
CA GLY A 244 -6.52 14.44 22.16
C GLY A 244 -6.17 14.81 20.74
N MET A 245 -6.60 14.00 19.78
CA MET A 245 -6.89 14.50 18.42
C MET A 245 -7.62 13.45 17.58
N LEU A 246 -7.12 12.21 17.60
CA LEU A 246 -7.46 11.17 16.65
C LEU A 246 -7.38 9.82 17.36
N THR A 247 -8.49 9.09 17.39
CA THR A 247 -8.51 7.67 17.79
C THR A 247 -8.92 6.88 16.57
N SER A 248 -8.05 5.98 16.10
CA SER A 248 -8.48 4.99 15.10
C SER A 248 -9.52 4.11 15.77
N GLY A 249 -10.76 4.16 15.30
CA GLY A 249 -11.76 3.18 15.67
C GLY A 249 -11.37 1.85 15.04
N LEU A 250 -10.66 1.00 15.79
CA LEU A 250 -10.77 -0.44 15.56
C LEU A 250 -12.19 -0.83 16.01
N LEU A 251 -13.11 -0.89 15.04
CA LEU A 251 -14.15 -1.92 15.06
C LEU A 251 -13.53 -3.23 14.53
#